data_AF-A0A1B7HZC4-F1
#
_entry.id   AF-A0A1B7HZC4-F1
#
_cell.length_a   1.000
_cell.length_b   1.000
_cell.length_c   1.000
_cell.angle_alpha   90.00
_cell.angle_beta   90.00
_cell.angle_gamma   90.00
#
_symmetry.space_group_name_H-M   'P 1'
#
loop_
_entity.id
_entity.type
_entity.pdbx_description
1 polymer ?
#
loop_
_entity_poly.entity_id
_entity_poly.type
_entity_poly.pdbx_seq_one_letter_code
_entity_poly.pdbx_strand_id
1 'polypeptide(L)'
;MRNVTAAVMASTLTLVTLACQARDLPASDNWYQGGEGLVKRNHLQSHMFDGINLTEQQRQQMRDLMQRARHDSPPVNVSEMETMHNLVTADNFDETAVRVQAEKMAQEQVARQVEMAKVRNQMYRLLSPEQQAVLNDKHQQRMDQFRELADLQQMSSMQALSNSSKHSNQ
;
A
#
# COMPACT_ATOMS: atom_id res chain seq x y z
N MET A 1 -54.35 -60.16 0.34
CA MET A 1 -52.92 -59.76 0.38
C MET A 1 -52.80 -58.33 -0.13
N ARG A 2 -52.02 -57.51 0.60
CA ARG A 2 -51.38 -56.23 0.22
C ARG A 2 -52.21 -54.95 0.39
N ASN A 3 -52.21 -54.50 1.64
CA ASN A 3 -51.64 -53.25 2.16
C ASN A 3 -51.96 -51.95 1.39
N VAL A 4 -52.76 -51.10 2.04
CA VAL A 4 -52.88 -49.67 1.79
C VAL A 4 -51.91 -48.95 2.71
N THR A 5 -50.95 -48.21 2.15
CA THR A 5 -50.18 -47.20 2.88
C THR A 5 -49.91 -46.01 1.97
N ALA A 6 -50.55 -44.90 2.30
CA ALA A 6 -50.31 -43.58 1.76
C ALA A 6 -49.04 -42.97 2.38
N ALA A 7 -48.33 -42.13 1.62
CA ALA A 7 -47.48 -41.08 2.16
C ALA A 7 -47.19 -40.03 1.08
N VAL A 8 -48.04 -38.99 1.02
CA VAL A 8 -47.73 -37.73 0.33
C VAL A 8 -46.97 -36.88 1.33
N MET A 9 -45.66 -36.72 1.12
CA MET A 9 -44.85 -35.79 1.90
C MET A 9 -44.74 -34.48 1.12
N ALA A 10 -45.66 -33.56 1.42
CA ALA A 10 -45.54 -32.15 1.10
C ALA A 10 -44.53 -31.53 2.07
N SER A 11 -43.28 -31.38 1.63
CA SER A 11 -42.25 -30.65 2.39
C SER A 11 -42.35 -29.17 2.07
N THR A 12 -42.81 -28.41 3.05
CA THR A 12 -42.87 -26.96 3.09
C THR A 12 -41.46 -26.36 3.01
N LEU A 13 -41.19 -25.59 1.95
CA LEU A 13 -40.05 -24.67 1.88
C LEU A 13 -40.30 -23.51 2.84
N THR A 14 -39.70 -23.54 4.02
CA THR A 14 -39.63 -22.38 4.91
C THR A 14 -38.45 -21.50 4.50
N LEU A 15 -38.74 -20.41 3.78
CA LEU A 15 -37.80 -19.29 3.64
C LEU A 15 -37.60 -18.63 5.00
N VAL A 16 -36.48 -18.90 5.66
CA VAL A 16 -36.00 -18.08 6.77
C VAL A 16 -35.35 -16.84 6.17
N THR A 17 -36.08 -15.72 6.17
CA THR A 17 -35.52 -14.40 5.92
C THR A 17 -34.76 -13.94 7.16
N LEU A 18 -33.45 -14.16 7.18
CA LEU A 18 -32.56 -13.40 8.06
C LEU A 18 -32.37 -12.02 7.43
N ALA A 19 -32.92 -10.99 8.08
CA ALA A 19 -32.61 -9.60 7.79
C ALA A 19 -31.11 -9.38 8.08
N CYS A 20 -30.28 -9.42 7.03
CA CYS A 20 -28.94 -8.90 7.09
C CYS A 20 -29.04 -7.37 7.10
N GLN A 21 -28.94 -6.82 8.29
CA GLN A 21 -28.71 -5.40 8.52
C GLN A 21 -27.48 -5.01 7.71
N ALA A 22 -27.69 -4.15 6.72
CA ALA A 22 -26.63 -3.46 6.00
C ALA A 22 -25.73 -2.78 7.03
N ARG A 23 -24.46 -3.19 7.05
CA ARG A 23 -23.40 -2.42 7.69
C ARG A 23 -22.35 -2.21 6.62
N ASP A 24 -22.44 -1.03 6.01
CA ASP A 24 -21.37 -0.43 5.24
C ASP A 24 -20.10 -0.46 6.09
N LEU A 25 -19.24 -1.43 5.81
CA LEU A 25 -17.82 -1.33 6.09
C LEU A 25 -17.19 -1.07 4.74
N PRO A 26 -16.46 0.04 4.54
CA PRO A 26 -15.57 0.11 3.40
C PRO A 26 -14.55 -1.01 3.62
N ALA A 27 -14.67 -2.08 2.84
CA ALA A 27 -13.53 -2.89 2.52
C ALA A 27 -12.51 -1.92 1.92
N SER A 28 -11.54 -1.50 2.74
CA SER A 28 -10.33 -0.86 2.26
C SER A 28 -9.56 -1.95 1.53
N ASP A 29 -10.08 -2.35 0.36
CA ASP A 29 -9.41 -3.29 -0.51
C ASP A 29 -8.18 -2.56 -1.05
N ASN A 30 -7.05 -3.11 -0.65
CA ASN A 30 -5.70 -2.64 -0.87
C ASN A 30 -5.35 -2.77 -2.36
N TRP A 31 -5.95 -1.95 -3.22
CA TRP A 31 -5.73 -1.94 -4.68
C TRP A 31 -4.35 -1.42 -5.10
N TYR A 32 -3.41 -1.30 -4.15
CA TYR A 32 -2.06 -0.77 -4.35
C TYR A 32 -0.99 -1.76 -3.91
N GLN A 33 -1.10 -3.06 -4.17
CA GLN A 33 -0.01 -3.98 -3.81
C GLN A 33 1.32 -3.65 -4.55
N GLY A 34 1.27 -3.01 -5.73
CA GLY A 34 2.44 -2.40 -6.40
C GLY A 34 2.84 -1.03 -5.83
N GLY A 35 1.91 -0.36 -5.15
CA GLY A 35 2.11 0.85 -4.39
C GLY A 35 2.55 0.58 -2.95
N GLU A 36 2.42 -0.60 -2.36
CA GLU A 36 2.77 -0.85 -0.96
C GLU A 36 4.25 -0.59 -0.69
N GLY A 37 5.14 -1.02 -1.59
CA GLY A 37 6.56 -0.71 -1.50
C GLY A 37 6.85 0.79 -1.65
N LEU A 38 5.99 1.52 -2.37
CA LEU A 38 6.15 2.95 -2.66
C LEU A 38 5.47 3.85 -1.62
N VAL A 39 4.33 3.42 -1.07
CA VAL A 39 3.58 4.02 0.04
C VAL A 39 4.39 3.80 1.31
N LYS A 40 4.93 2.59 1.55
CA LYS A 40 5.94 2.36 2.60
C LYS A 40 7.17 3.23 2.37
N ARG A 41 7.71 3.35 1.14
CA ARG A 41 8.83 4.28 0.85
C ARG A 41 8.49 5.75 1.06
N ASN A 42 7.28 6.18 0.71
CA ASN A 42 6.83 7.56 0.89
C ASN A 42 6.59 7.86 2.38
N HIS A 43 6.03 6.93 3.14
CA HIS A 43 5.96 6.99 4.60
C HIS A 43 7.36 7.05 5.21
N LEU A 44 8.27 6.17 4.77
CA LEU A 44 9.65 6.14 5.23
C LEU A 44 10.40 7.44 4.96
N GLN A 45 10.16 8.05 3.81
CA GLN A 45 10.74 9.33 3.46
C GLN A 45 10.05 10.51 4.17
N SER A 46 8.76 10.40 4.51
CA SER A 46 8.07 11.42 5.31
C SER A 46 8.64 11.51 6.73
N HIS A 47 9.12 10.39 7.26
CA HIS A 47 9.70 10.28 8.61
C HIS A 47 11.23 10.43 8.62
N MET A 48 11.85 11.01 7.58
CA MET A 48 13.32 11.11 7.50
C MET A 48 13.92 11.94 8.65
N PHE A 49 13.23 13.01 9.07
CA PHE A 49 13.73 13.95 10.08
C PHE A 49 13.21 13.67 11.50
N ASP A 50 12.53 12.53 11.70
CA ASP A 50 11.92 12.20 12.98
C ASP A 50 12.97 11.85 14.03
N GLY A 51 12.81 12.42 15.22
CA GLY A 51 13.74 12.24 16.34
C GLY A 51 15.05 13.03 16.23
N ILE A 52 15.14 13.99 15.30
CA ILE A 52 16.20 15.00 15.30
C ILE A 52 15.78 16.18 16.17
N ASN A 53 16.65 16.61 17.08
CA ASN A 53 16.40 17.78 17.92
C ASN A 53 16.59 19.05 17.09
N LEU A 54 15.50 19.61 16.58
CA LEU A 54 15.48 20.84 15.78
C LEU A 54 15.21 22.07 16.66
N THR A 55 15.88 23.18 16.33
CA THR A 55 15.51 24.49 16.89
C THR A 55 14.12 24.90 16.38
N GLU A 56 13.45 25.84 17.07
CA GLU A 56 12.14 26.34 16.60
C GLU A 56 12.24 26.93 15.19
N GLN A 57 13.30 27.69 14.93
CA GLN A 57 13.55 28.28 13.62
C GLN A 57 13.71 27.22 12.52
N GLN A 58 14.53 26.19 12.76
CA GLN A 58 14.70 25.09 11.79
C GLN A 58 13.38 24.37 11.54
N ARG A 59 12.61 24.12 12.61
CA ARG A 59 11.30 23.45 12.50
C ARG A 59 10.32 24.26 11.67
N GLN A 60 10.27 25.58 11.87
CA GLN A 60 9.42 26.46 11.07
C GLN A 60 9.84 26.44 9.60
N GLN A 61 11.14 26.61 9.30
CA GLN A 61 11.64 26.59 7.92
C GLN A 61 11.35 25.25 7.23
N MET A 62 11.51 24.14 7.93
CA MET A 62 11.20 22.80 7.42
C MET A 62 9.71 22.61 7.16
N ARG A 63 8.83 23.12 8.03
CA ARG A 63 7.38 23.12 7.81
C ARG A 63 7.00 23.92 6.57
N ASP A 64 7.54 25.13 6.43
CA ASP A 64 7.24 26.02 5.32
C ASP A 64 7.69 25.41 3.97
N LEU A 65 8.88 24.82 3.94
CA LEU A 65 9.39 24.10 2.77
C LEU A 65 8.48 22.93 2.37
N MET A 66 8.08 22.10 3.34
CA MET A 66 7.20 20.97 3.07
C MET A 66 5.79 21.38 2.67
N GLN A 67 5.25 22.46 3.25
CA GLN A 67 3.93 22.99 2.87
C GLN A 67 3.94 23.52 1.45
N ARG A 68 4.97 24.30 1.08
CA ARG A 68 5.14 24.77 -0.31
C ARG A 68 5.27 23.60 -1.27
N ALA A 69 6.12 22.63 -0.94
CA ALA A 69 6.31 21.43 -1.75
C ALA A 69 5.02 20.65 -1.98
N ARG A 70 4.16 20.53 -0.96
CA ARG A 70 2.83 19.91 -1.10
C ARG A 70 1.87 20.71 -1.97
N HIS A 71 1.97 22.04 -1.94
CA HIS A 71 1.16 22.92 -2.76
C HIS A 71 1.58 22.87 -4.24
N ASP A 72 2.89 22.84 -4.48
CA ASP A 72 3.48 22.81 -5.82
C ASP A 72 3.45 21.40 -6.42
N SER A 73 3.34 20.36 -5.60
CA SER A 73 3.22 18.99 -6.08
C SER A 73 1.85 18.75 -6.73
N PRO A 74 1.80 18.21 -7.95
CA PRO A 74 0.53 17.91 -8.61
C PRO A 74 -0.27 16.90 -7.78
N PRO A 75 -1.59 17.11 -7.62
CA PRO A 75 -2.45 16.17 -6.92
C PRO A 75 -2.44 14.80 -7.64
N VAL A 76 -2.78 13.75 -6.89
CA VAL A 76 -2.93 12.41 -7.49
C VAL A 76 -4.05 12.45 -8.52
N ASN A 77 -3.76 11.99 -9.74
CA ASN A 77 -4.73 11.97 -10.83
C ASN A 77 -5.73 10.81 -10.65
N VAL A 78 -6.90 11.11 -10.07
CA VAL A 78 -7.93 10.10 -9.78
C VAL A 78 -8.45 9.44 -11.06
N SER A 79 -8.49 10.15 -12.18
CA SER A 79 -8.90 9.58 -13.47
C SER A 79 -7.98 8.46 -13.94
N GLU A 80 -6.68 8.56 -13.65
CA GLU A 80 -5.72 7.50 -13.97
C GLU A 80 -5.91 6.25 -13.11
N MET A 81 -6.35 6.44 -11.86
CA MET A 81 -6.69 5.34 -10.97
C MET A 81 -7.94 4.61 -11.44
N GLU A 82 -8.99 5.35 -11.84
CA GLU A 82 -10.21 4.78 -12.40
C GLU A 82 -9.92 4.03 -13.71
N THR A 83 -9.06 4.60 -14.57
CA THR A 83 -8.64 3.95 -15.81
C THR A 83 -7.93 2.62 -15.53
N MET A 84 -7.00 2.59 -14.58
CA MET A 84 -6.34 1.35 -14.17
C MET A 84 -7.35 0.35 -13.60
N HIS A 85 -8.30 0.79 -12.77
CA HIS A 85 -9.35 -0.07 -12.23
C HIS A 85 -10.21 -0.72 -13.32
N ASN A 86 -10.60 0.07 -14.34
CA ASN A 86 -11.36 -0.44 -15.48
C ASN A 86 -10.58 -1.48 -16.29
N LEU A 87 -9.26 -1.28 -16.47
CA LEU A 87 -8.41 -2.25 -17.16
C LEU A 87 -8.26 -3.56 -16.37
N VAL A 88 -8.22 -3.48 -15.05
CA VAL A 88 -8.11 -4.66 -14.15
C VAL A 88 -9.43 -5.42 -14.05
N THR A 89 -10.56 -4.73 -14.18
CA THR A 89 -11.91 -5.33 -14.07
C THR A 89 -12.53 -5.71 -15.41
N ALA A 90 -11.81 -5.51 -16.53
CA ALA A 90 -12.27 -5.86 -17.86
C ALA A 90 -12.44 -7.38 -18.04
N ASP A 91 -13.42 -7.80 -18.84
CA ASP A 91 -13.70 -9.20 -19.14
C ASP A 91 -12.50 -9.93 -19.77
N ASN A 92 -11.71 -9.21 -20.58
CA ASN A 92 -10.47 -9.70 -21.19
C ASN A 92 -9.30 -8.82 -20.75
N PHE A 93 -8.22 -9.47 -20.31
CA PHE A 93 -7.02 -8.77 -19.87
C PHE A 93 -6.21 -8.23 -21.05
N ASP A 94 -6.10 -6.91 -21.15
CA ASP A 94 -5.22 -6.24 -22.11
C ASP A 94 -3.92 -5.82 -21.43
N GLU A 95 -2.90 -6.68 -21.53
CA GLU A 95 -1.57 -6.41 -20.97
C GLU A 95 -0.95 -5.12 -21.52
N THR A 96 -1.20 -4.80 -22.79
CA THR A 96 -0.60 -3.62 -23.43
C THR A 96 -1.23 -2.35 -22.91
N ALA A 97 -2.54 -2.30 -22.77
CA ALA A 97 -3.24 -1.16 -22.18
C ALA A 97 -2.82 -0.95 -20.71
N VAL A 98 -2.70 -2.03 -19.93
CA VAL A 98 -2.22 -1.97 -18.54
C VAL A 98 -0.80 -1.42 -18.46
N ARG A 99 0.10 -1.89 -19.33
CA ARG A 99 1.50 -1.42 -19.36
C ARG A 99 1.59 0.07 -19.67
N VAL A 100 0.86 0.54 -20.70
CA VAL A 100 0.82 1.95 -21.08
C VAL A 100 0.28 2.82 -19.93
N GLN A 101 -0.80 2.38 -19.28
CA GLN A 101 -1.39 3.11 -18.15
C GLN A 101 -0.42 3.14 -16.95
N ALA A 102 0.27 2.03 -16.65
CA ALA A 102 1.25 1.96 -15.59
C ALA A 102 2.47 2.86 -15.85
N GLU A 103 2.97 2.91 -17.08
CA GLU A 103 4.07 3.79 -17.48
C GLU A 103 3.70 5.27 -17.30
N LYS A 104 2.48 5.66 -17.68
CA LYS A 104 1.97 7.02 -17.49
C LYS A 104 1.96 7.41 -16.00
N MET A 105 1.37 6.56 -15.16
CA MET A 105 1.33 6.78 -13.71
C MET A 105 2.74 6.82 -13.10
N ALA A 106 3.66 5.98 -13.59
CA ALA A 106 5.04 5.94 -13.12
C ALA A 106 5.78 7.24 -13.44
N GLN A 107 5.58 7.83 -14.63
CA GLN A 107 6.21 9.09 -15.01
C GLN A 107 5.82 10.23 -14.07
N GLU A 108 4.54 10.37 -13.75
CA GLU A 108 4.09 11.37 -12.77
C GLU A 108 4.70 11.12 -11.38
N GLN A 109 4.78 9.85 -10.99
CA GLN A 109 5.31 9.47 -9.69
C GLN A 109 6.81 9.76 -9.57
N VAL A 110 7.58 9.53 -10.63
CA VAL A 110 9.00 9.90 -10.70
C VAL A 110 9.17 11.41 -10.55
N ALA A 111 8.36 12.21 -11.26
CA ALA A 111 8.41 13.67 -11.14
C ALA A 111 8.16 14.13 -9.69
N ARG A 112 7.13 13.58 -9.03
CA ARG A 112 6.85 13.85 -7.60
C ARG A 112 8.00 13.44 -6.69
N GLN A 113 8.60 12.26 -6.90
CA GLN A 113 9.72 11.79 -6.09
C GLN A 113 10.96 12.68 -6.21
N VAL A 114 11.27 13.13 -7.43
CA VAL A 114 12.41 14.02 -7.67
C VAL A 114 12.21 15.37 -6.99
N GLU A 115 11.00 15.95 -7.06
CA GLU A 115 10.69 17.18 -6.35
C GLU A 115 10.88 17.00 -4.83
N MET A 116 10.19 16.01 -4.25
CA MET A 116 10.31 15.74 -2.82
C MET A 116 11.75 15.45 -2.37
N ALA A 117 12.56 14.81 -3.22
CA ALA A 117 13.98 14.61 -2.94
C ALA A 117 14.76 15.94 -2.89
N LYS A 118 14.47 16.89 -3.77
CA LYS A 118 15.06 18.24 -3.72
C LYS A 118 14.69 18.98 -2.44
N VAL A 119 13.43 18.95 -2.05
CA VAL A 119 12.95 19.59 -0.81
C VAL A 119 13.61 18.97 0.42
N ARG A 120 13.71 17.64 0.48
CA ARG A 120 14.43 16.96 1.57
C ARG A 120 15.91 17.32 1.60
N ASN A 121 16.55 17.47 0.44
CA ASN A 121 17.94 17.94 0.39
C ASN A 121 18.07 19.37 0.96
N GLN A 122 17.15 20.27 0.62
CA GLN A 122 17.13 21.62 1.19
C GLN A 122 16.96 21.59 2.71
N MET A 123 16.04 20.77 3.21
CA MET A 123 15.82 20.57 4.65
C MET A 123 17.07 19.99 5.34
N TYR A 124 17.73 19.02 4.73
CA TYR A 124 18.97 18.43 5.24
C TYR A 124 20.08 19.48 5.40
N ARG A 125 20.19 20.43 4.45
CA ARG A 125 21.16 21.51 4.50
C ARG A 125 20.89 22.55 5.60
N LEU A 126 19.70 22.57 6.20
CA LEU A 126 19.39 23.41 7.36
C LEU A 126 19.93 22.82 8.67
N LEU A 127 20.30 21.54 8.67
CA LEU A 127 20.80 20.84 9.85
C LEU A 127 22.27 21.18 10.11
N SER A 128 22.65 21.21 11.39
CA SER A 128 24.06 21.24 11.79
C SER A 128 24.75 19.92 11.46
N PRO A 129 26.10 19.91 11.37
CA PRO A 129 26.85 18.66 11.15
C PRO A 129 26.54 17.57 12.18
N GLU A 130 26.34 17.95 13.44
CA GLU A 130 25.95 17.02 14.51
C GLU A 130 24.55 16.43 14.29
N GLN A 131 23.58 17.26 13.91
CA GLN A 131 22.21 16.79 13.58
C GLN A 131 22.22 15.87 12.36
N GLN A 132 23.06 16.14 11.36
CA GLN A 132 23.22 15.30 10.17
C GLN A 132 23.80 13.93 10.50
N ALA A 133 24.77 13.85 11.43
CA ALA A 133 25.31 12.58 11.90
C ALA A 133 24.21 11.73 12.57
N VAL A 134 23.44 12.32 13.49
CA VAL A 134 22.31 11.63 14.14
C VAL A 134 21.26 11.15 13.13
N LEU A 135 20.99 11.96 12.09
CA LEU A 135 20.07 11.57 11.01
C LEU A 135 20.59 10.36 10.25
N ASN A 136 21.88 10.33 9.90
CA ASN A 136 22.50 9.22 9.18
C ASN A 136 22.51 7.93 10.03
N ASP A 137 22.80 8.02 11.32
CA ASP A 137 22.75 6.88 12.24
C ASP A 137 21.34 6.29 12.33
N LYS A 138 20.32 7.16 12.47
CA LYS A 138 18.92 6.73 12.47
C LYS A 138 18.50 6.13 11.13
N HIS A 139 19.01 6.66 10.02
CA HIS A 139 18.78 6.08 8.71
C HIS A 139 19.35 4.65 8.64
N GLN A 140 20.58 4.46 9.11
CA GLN A 140 21.23 3.15 9.12
C GLN A 140 20.43 2.14 9.96
N GLN A 141 20.05 2.50 11.18
CA GLN A 141 19.20 1.68 12.05
C GLN A 141 17.89 1.28 11.37
N ARG A 142 17.24 2.24 10.69
CA ARG A 142 16.02 1.99 9.96
C ARG A 142 16.26 1.00 8.81
N MET A 143 17.34 1.17 8.04
CA MET A 143 17.67 0.25 6.95
C MET A 143 17.97 -1.16 7.45
N ASP A 144 18.60 -1.30 8.61
CA ASP A 144 18.86 -2.61 9.22
C ASP A 144 17.56 -3.30 9.63
N GLN A 145 16.61 -2.57 10.22
CA GLN A 145 15.25 -3.09 10.48
C GLN A 145 14.54 -3.51 9.20
N PHE A 146 14.67 -2.76 8.11
CA PHE A 146 14.09 -3.15 6.82
C PHE A 146 14.70 -4.41 6.24
N ARG A 147 16.01 -4.60 6.37
CA ARG A 147 16.69 -5.82 5.93
C ARG A 147 16.19 -7.02 6.73
N GLU A 148 16.11 -6.91 8.04
CA GLU A 148 15.59 -7.97 8.90
C GLU A 148 14.14 -8.36 8.54
N LEU A 149 13.26 -7.36 8.33
CA LEU A 149 11.90 -7.61 7.89
C LEU A 149 11.82 -8.27 6.50
N ALA A 150 12.70 -7.88 5.57
CA ALA A 150 12.78 -8.48 4.25
C ALA A 150 13.23 -9.94 4.32
N ASP A 151 14.23 -10.25 5.16
CA ASP A 151 14.73 -11.60 5.39
C ASP A 151 13.63 -12.49 6.00
N LEU A 152 12.90 -11.97 7.00
CA LEU A 152 11.76 -12.67 7.60
C LEU A 152 10.66 -12.97 6.57
N GLN A 153 10.32 -12.00 5.70
CA GLN A 153 9.35 -12.21 4.63
C GLN A 153 9.81 -13.32 3.66
N GLN A 154 11.09 -13.35 3.31
CA GLN A 154 11.66 -14.39 2.46
C GLN A 154 11.58 -15.77 3.13
N MET A 155 11.95 -15.86 4.42
CA MET A 155 11.86 -17.10 5.19
C MET A 155 10.42 -17.63 5.29
N SER A 156 9.45 -16.76 5.60
CA SER A 156 8.03 -17.15 5.66
C SER A 156 7.51 -17.62 4.31
N SER A 157 7.92 -16.98 3.20
CA SER A 157 7.54 -17.42 1.86
C SER A 157 8.09 -18.82 1.51
N MET A 158 9.34 -19.12 1.90
CA MET A 158 9.95 -20.45 1.68
C MET A 158 9.28 -21.55 2.53
N GLN A 159 8.88 -21.23 3.76
CA GLN A 159 8.14 -22.15 4.62
C GLN A 159 6.75 -22.47 4.07
N ALA A 160 6.03 -21.47 3.57
CA ALA A 160 4.71 -21.66 2.94
C ALA A 160 4.79 -22.57 1.71
N LEU A 161 5.81 -22.38 0.85
CA LEU A 161 6.06 -23.22 -0.33
C LEU A 161 6.48 -24.66 0.02
N SER A 162 7.26 -24.84 1.09
CA SER A 162 7.64 -26.17 1.60
C SER A 162 6.48 -26.95 2.22
N ASN A 163 5.52 -26.27 2.83
CA ASN A 163 4.35 -26.93 3.41
C ASN A 163 3.31 -27.31 2.33
N SER A 164 3.15 -26.48 1.30
CA SER A 164 2.24 -26.78 0.17
C SER A 164 2.69 -28.00 -0.64
N SER A 165 4.01 -28.15 -0.85
CA SER A 165 4.57 -29.29 -1.59
C SER A 165 4.53 -30.62 -0.82
N LYS A 166 4.44 -30.60 0.51
CA LYS A 166 4.25 -31.81 1.34
C LYS A 166 2.81 -32.34 1.33
N HIS A 167 1.82 -31.49 1.07
CA HIS A 167 0.41 -31.90 1.06
C HIS A 167 -0.09 -32.37 -0.31
N SER A 168 0.61 -32.05 -1.41
CA SER A 168 0.22 -32.46 -2.77
C SER A 168 0.70 -33.87 -3.17
N ASN A 169 1.44 -34.57 -2.30
CA ASN A 169 1.97 -35.93 -2.54
C ASN A 169 1.27 -37.02 -1.71
N GLN A 170 0.04 -36.76 -1.23
CA GLN A 170 -0.83 -37.77 -0.60
C GLN A 170 -2.13 -37.93 -1.38
#